data_AF-A0A537QP86-F1
#
_entry.id   AF-A0A537QP86-F1
#
_cell.length_a   1.000
_cell.length_b   1.000
_cell.length_c   1.000
_cell.angle_alpha   90.00
_cell.angle_beta   90.00
_cell.angle_gamma   90.00
#
_symmetry.space_group_name_H-M   'P 1'
#
loop_
_entity.id
_entity.type
_entity.pdbx_description
1 polymer ?
#
loop_
_entity_poly.entity_id
_entity_poly.type
_entity_poly.pdbx_seq_one_letter_code
_entity_poly.pdbx_strand_id
1 'polypeptide(L)'
;MPNVVAVSLRAGHHFSKLPSMSVRLLRGLGVAGDAHIGASVRHRSRVRKDPTQPNLRQVHLIHTELFDELRAEGFRVGPGELGENITTSGLDLLALPTGTRLHVGATAVVEITGLRNPCIQIDKFQKGLLAATLDQDAEGNPIRKAGVMSIVISEGDVRPGDRIVPEMPAMREIVKARPDAHYIYVADDAFFPYGHHSEDQIVVRVVPLIGELIATHSPDLVVIACNTASTLVMSHLRERYKVPFVGTVPAIKPACANSKTKRVSVLGTKGTVKREYTQGLIRDFAQGCEVTLVGSGELASLAEAALSGIEVSDLEISAEVAPCFLGKEPSARTDTVVLACTHYPLLMDRLTRLAPWPVDWIDPAPAIARRVADLLGPPGGETDYAGAEMIFTSGRPHGLSRALVPFFGGRVPA
;
A
#
# COMPACT_ATOMS: atom_id res chain seq x y z
N MET A 1 18.24 9.22 7.56
CA MET A 1 16.90 8.79 8.00
C MET A 1 15.89 9.81 7.49
N PRO A 2 14.70 9.37 7.02
CA PRO A 2 13.66 10.28 6.55
C PRO A 2 13.31 11.36 7.57
N ASN A 3 13.29 12.62 7.14
CA ASN A 3 12.94 13.75 8.01
C ASN A 3 12.20 14.86 7.26
N VAL A 4 11.62 15.77 8.05
CA VAL A 4 11.08 17.04 7.58
C VAL A 4 12.22 18.06 7.47
N VAL A 5 12.45 18.58 6.27
CA VAL A 5 13.42 19.65 6.03
C VAL A 5 12.82 21.02 6.35
N ALA A 6 11.56 21.23 5.95
CA ALA A 6 10.87 22.48 6.15
C ALA A 6 9.36 22.27 6.19
N VAL A 7 8.66 23.19 6.84
CA VAL A 7 7.20 23.26 6.81
C VAL A 7 6.77 24.64 6.34
N SER A 8 5.72 24.69 5.54
CA SER A 8 5.27 25.89 4.87
C SER A 8 3.75 25.98 4.87
N LEU A 9 3.23 27.19 5.06
CA LEU A 9 1.80 27.49 4.96
C LEU A 9 1.60 28.90 4.42
N ARG A 10 0.42 29.17 3.87
CA ARG A 10 0.05 30.55 3.53
C ARG A 10 -1.45 30.72 3.55
N ALA A 11 -1.90 31.80 4.19
CA ALA A 11 -3.28 32.26 4.10
C ALA A 11 -3.55 32.85 2.69
N GLY A 12 -4.75 32.61 2.16
CA GLY A 12 -5.13 33.03 0.80
C GLY A 12 -4.59 32.15 -0.34
N HIS A 13 -5.31 32.08 -1.46
CA HIS A 13 -4.98 31.21 -2.60
C HIS A 13 -3.77 31.72 -3.40
N HIS A 14 -2.58 31.38 -2.94
CA HIS A 14 -1.30 31.60 -3.63
C HIS A 14 -0.71 30.29 -4.14
N PHE A 15 0.18 30.37 -5.14
CA PHE A 15 0.91 29.21 -5.64
C PHE A 15 1.95 28.72 -4.64
N SER A 16 2.87 29.60 -4.23
CA SER A 16 3.92 29.32 -3.26
C SER A 16 3.46 29.59 -1.82
N LYS A 17 3.97 28.78 -0.89
CA LYS A 17 3.75 28.90 0.56
C LYS A 17 4.96 29.54 1.24
N LEU A 18 4.76 30.06 2.44
CA LEU A 18 5.82 30.70 3.21
C LEU A 18 6.39 29.73 4.24
N PRO A 19 7.71 29.67 4.42
CA PRO A 19 8.33 28.88 5.47
C PRO A 19 7.79 29.25 6.86
N SER A 20 7.67 28.24 7.72
CA SER A 20 7.25 28.37 9.11
C SER A 20 8.13 27.50 10.01
N MET A 21 8.23 27.86 11.29
CA MET A 21 8.92 27.05 12.29
C MET A 21 8.13 25.80 12.70
N SER A 22 6.81 25.82 12.48
CA SER A 22 5.89 24.73 12.81
C SER A 22 4.61 24.85 11.99
N VAL A 23 3.96 23.73 11.71
CA VAL A 23 2.58 23.67 11.20
C VAL A 23 1.75 22.73 12.07
N ARG A 24 0.49 23.09 12.33
CA ARG A 24 -0.46 22.21 13.03
C ARG A 24 -1.32 21.49 12.00
N LEU A 25 -1.25 20.15 11.99
CA LEU A 25 -2.14 19.31 11.19
C LEU A 25 -3.44 19.05 11.96
N LEU A 26 -4.56 19.26 11.30
CA LEU A 26 -5.91 19.07 11.84
C LEU A 26 -6.57 17.91 11.09
N ARG A 27 -6.99 16.88 11.85
CA ARG A 27 -7.60 15.66 11.33
C ARG A 27 -8.76 15.97 10.38
N GLY A 28 -8.70 15.40 9.18
CA GLY A 28 -9.73 15.59 8.15
C GLY A 28 -9.85 17.01 7.58
N LEU A 29 -8.97 17.95 7.97
CA LEU A 29 -9.04 19.35 7.56
C LEU A 29 -7.78 19.83 6.84
N GLY A 30 -6.60 19.36 7.25
CA GLY A 30 -5.31 19.79 6.68
C GLY A 30 -4.52 20.73 7.59
N VAL A 31 -3.77 21.65 6.99
CA VAL A 31 -2.87 22.54 7.74
C VAL A 31 -3.62 23.74 8.29
N ALA A 32 -3.57 23.96 9.61
CA ALA A 32 -4.12 25.15 10.26
C ALA A 32 -3.54 26.44 9.65
N GLY A 33 -4.43 27.37 9.27
CA GLY A 33 -4.05 28.66 8.66
C GLY A 33 -3.69 28.61 7.17
N ASP A 34 -3.70 27.43 6.53
CA ASP A 34 -3.49 27.31 5.09
C ASP A 34 -4.78 27.57 4.30
N ALA A 35 -4.66 28.22 3.14
CA ALA A 35 -5.80 28.49 2.26
C ALA A 35 -6.56 27.24 1.79
N HIS A 36 -5.92 26.08 1.81
CA HIS A 36 -6.52 24.82 1.36
C HIS A 36 -7.15 24.00 2.49
N ILE A 37 -7.24 24.55 3.71
CA ILE A 37 -7.88 23.88 4.84
C ILE A 37 -9.39 23.65 4.62
N GLY A 38 -9.85 22.44 4.95
CA GLY A 38 -11.27 22.08 5.00
C GLY A 38 -11.54 20.64 4.57
N ALA A 39 -12.69 20.12 5.00
CA ALA A 39 -13.14 18.76 4.67
C ALA A 39 -13.50 18.59 3.19
N SER A 40 -13.90 19.66 2.51
CA SER A 40 -14.25 19.66 1.07
C SER A 40 -13.21 20.39 0.23
N VAL A 41 -13.15 20.05 -1.06
CA VAL A 41 -12.15 20.56 -2.00
C VAL A 41 -12.06 22.08 -1.94
N ARG A 42 -10.84 22.61 -1.83
CA ARG A 42 -10.58 24.07 -1.76
C ARG A 42 -9.89 24.62 -3.01
N HIS A 43 -9.49 23.74 -3.92
CA HIS A 43 -8.82 24.13 -5.16
C HIS A 43 -9.80 24.80 -6.12
N ARG A 44 -9.55 26.07 -6.49
CA ARG A 44 -10.50 26.93 -7.25
C ARG A 44 -11.09 26.26 -8.50
N SER A 45 -10.29 25.51 -9.27
CA SER A 45 -10.77 24.83 -10.48
C SER A 45 -11.69 23.64 -10.20
N ARG A 46 -11.53 22.96 -9.05
CA ARG A 46 -12.36 21.80 -8.65
C ARG A 46 -13.60 22.24 -7.90
N VAL A 47 -13.50 23.27 -7.04
CA VAL A 47 -14.65 23.95 -6.42
C VAL A 47 -15.66 24.40 -7.47
N ARG A 48 -15.17 24.94 -8.60
CA ARG A 48 -16.02 25.38 -9.71
C ARG A 48 -16.75 24.21 -10.41
N LYS A 49 -16.23 22.98 -10.30
CA LYS A 49 -16.86 21.77 -10.85
C LYS A 49 -17.85 21.16 -9.87
N ASP A 50 -17.42 20.96 -8.62
CA ASP A 50 -18.24 20.44 -7.54
C ASP A 50 -17.58 20.81 -6.18
N PRO A 51 -18.19 21.72 -5.41
CA PRO A 51 -17.65 22.17 -4.13
C PRO A 51 -17.82 21.17 -2.99
N THR A 52 -18.61 20.10 -3.18
CA THR A 52 -18.93 19.12 -2.11
C THR A 52 -17.93 17.97 -2.01
N GLN A 53 -17.08 17.80 -3.03
CA GLN A 53 -16.10 16.71 -3.07
C GLN A 53 -15.17 16.72 -1.86
N PRO A 54 -14.80 15.54 -1.31
CA PRO A 54 -13.86 15.44 -0.21
C PRO A 54 -12.50 16.04 -0.59
N ASN A 55 -11.88 16.72 0.36
CA ASN A 55 -10.55 17.28 0.18
C ASN A 55 -9.50 16.17 0.32
N LEU A 56 -9.04 15.63 -0.79
CA LEU A 56 -7.94 14.65 -0.83
C LEU A 56 -6.55 15.33 -0.84
N ARG A 57 -6.50 16.66 -0.74
CA ARG A 57 -5.28 17.49 -0.91
C ARG A 57 -5.05 18.35 0.32
N GLN A 58 -5.26 17.78 1.50
CA GLN A 58 -5.20 18.51 2.76
C GLN A 58 -3.76 18.93 3.11
N VAL A 59 -2.80 18.08 2.77
CA VAL A 59 -1.36 18.34 2.95
C VAL A 59 -0.62 17.88 1.70
N HIS A 60 0.22 18.76 1.15
CA HIS A 60 1.12 18.44 0.05
C HIS A 60 2.54 18.19 0.58
N LEU A 61 3.20 17.17 0.07
CA LEU A 61 4.59 16.87 0.41
C LEU A 61 5.44 16.83 -0.86
N ILE A 62 6.64 17.44 -0.82
CA ILE A 62 7.68 17.33 -1.85
C ILE A 62 8.99 16.96 -1.14
N HIS A 63 9.84 16.17 -1.80
CA HIS A 63 11.14 15.78 -1.27
C HIS A 63 12.24 16.68 -1.87
N THR A 64 13.29 16.97 -1.11
CA THR A 64 14.35 17.92 -1.51
C THR A 64 15.19 17.43 -2.68
N GLU A 65 15.25 16.12 -2.91
CA GLU A 65 16.02 15.50 -3.98
C GLU A 65 15.51 15.99 -5.35
N LEU A 66 14.20 16.22 -5.50
CA LEU A 66 13.64 16.90 -6.68
C LEU A 66 14.24 18.30 -6.87
N PHE A 67 14.44 19.06 -5.79
CA PHE A 67 14.99 20.40 -5.90
C PHE A 67 16.46 20.38 -6.33
N ASP A 68 17.20 19.35 -5.93
CA ASP A 68 18.58 19.15 -6.37
C ASP A 68 18.64 18.73 -7.85
N GLU A 69 17.76 17.85 -8.31
CA GLU A 69 17.58 17.52 -9.74
C GLU A 69 17.28 18.78 -10.57
N LEU A 70 16.25 19.54 -10.16
CA LEU A 70 15.85 20.76 -10.83
C LEU A 70 16.98 21.81 -10.85
N ARG A 71 17.79 21.87 -9.79
CA ARG A 71 18.95 22.76 -9.73
C ARG A 71 20.04 22.37 -10.72
N ALA A 72 20.26 21.07 -10.92
CA ALA A 72 21.19 20.56 -11.93
C ALA A 72 20.73 20.92 -13.36
N GLU A 73 19.42 21.01 -13.59
CA GLU A 73 18.81 21.47 -14.84
C GLU A 73 18.74 23.01 -14.97
N GLY A 74 19.26 23.76 -13.99
CA GLY A 74 19.33 25.23 -14.02
C GLY A 74 18.12 25.96 -13.43
N PHE A 75 17.17 25.23 -12.84
CA PHE A 75 16.04 25.82 -12.13
C PHE A 75 16.41 26.18 -10.68
N ARG A 76 15.73 27.17 -10.10
CA ARG A 76 15.95 27.56 -8.69
C ARG A 76 14.63 27.44 -7.95
N VAL A 77 14.54 26.40 -7.13
CA VAL A 77 13.37 26.06 -6.34
C VAL A 77 13.81 25.74 -4.91
N GLY A 78 13.14 26.34 -3.94
CA GLY A 78 13.29 26.08 -2.52
C GLY A 78 12.01 25.60 -1.84
N PRO A 79 12.09 25.26 -0.54
CA PRO A 79 10.95 24.79 0.24
C PRO A 79 9.74 25.74 0.23
N GLY A 80 8.56 25.17 0.01
CA GLY A 80 7.27 25.86 -0.10
C GLY A 80 7.00 26.50 -1.46
N GLU A 81 8.00 26.65 -2.33
CA GLU A 81 7.86 27.43 -3.58
C GLU A 81 6.98 26.74 -4.61
N LEU A 82 6.91 25.40 -4.60
CA LEU A 82 6.00 24.62 -5.44
C LEU A 82 4.67 24.30 -4.73
N GLY A 83 4.36 25.00 -3.65
CA GLY A 83 3.07 24.92 -2.98
C GLY A 83 2.87 23.67 -2.11
N GLU A 84 3.96 23.02 -1.72
CA GLU A 84 3.96 21.98 -0.71
C GLU A 84 3.89 22.56 0.72
N ASN A 85 3.33 21.77 1.63
CA ASN A 85 3.28 22.11 3.06
C ASN A 85 4.44 21.53 3.85
N ILE A 86 4.92 20.35 3.45
CA ILE A 86 6.02 19.66 4.13
C ILE A 86 7.05 19.32 3.06
N THR A 87 8.25 19.84 3.22
CA THR A 87 9.41 19.44 2.44
C THR A 87 10.13 18.34 3.21
N THR A 88 10.41 17.22 2.56
CA THR A 88 11.03 16.03 3.19
C THR A 88 12.41 15.75 2.61
N SER A 89 13.23 14.96 3.29
CA SER A 89 14.49 14.42 2.75
C SER A 89 14.68 12.97 3.18
N GLY A 90 15.38 12.19 2.36
CA GLY A 90 15.74 10.81 2.65
C GLY A 90 14.57 9.83 2.50
N LEU A 91 13.53 10.22 1.75
CA LEU A 91 12.34 9.41 1.48
C LEU A 91 11.93 9.56 0.02
N ASP A 92 11.88 8.45 -0.71
CA ASP A 92 11.34 8.41 -2.08
C ASP A 92 9.82 8.51 -2.03
N LEU A 93 9.32 9.73 -1.87
CA LEU A 93 7.88 10.01 -1.75
C LEU A 93 7.08 9.54 -2.96
N LEU A 94 7.67 9.57 -4.16
CA LEU A 94 6.97 9.26 -5.40
C LEU A 94 6.73 7.76 -5.58
N ALA A 95 7.62 6.94 -5.02
CA ALA A 95 7.47 5.49 -4.98
C ALA A 95 6.47 5.01 -3.92
N LEU A 96 5.96 5.89 -3.05
CA LEU A 96 5.05 5.46 -1.98
C LEU A 96 3.62 5.20 -2.50
N PRO A 97 3.03 4.04 -2.15
CA PRO A 97 1.66 3.71 -2.48
C PRO A 97 0.64 4.73 -1.96
N THR A 98 -0.47 4.88 -2.69
CA THR A 98 -1.69 5.45 -2.10
C THR A 98 -2.16 4.58 -0.93
N GLY A 99 -2.63 5.21 0.15
CA GLY A 99 -2.97 4.54 1.42
C GLY A 99 -1.80 4.40 2.39
N THR A 100 -0.57 4.71 1.97
CA THR A 100 0.58 4.75 2.88
C THR A 100 0.38 5.84 3.93
N ARG A 101 0.55 5.49 5.21
CA ARG A 101 0.52 6.46 6.31
C ARG A 101 1.92 6.91 6.66
N LEU A 102 2.14 8.22 6.74
CA LEU A 102 3.37 8.82 7.24
C LEU A 102 3.12 9.30 8.66
N HIS A 103 3.81 8.70 9.62
CA HIS A 103 3.97 9.25 10.96
C HIS A 103 5.02 10.35 10.88
N VAL A 104 4.64 11.58 11.22
CA VAL A 104 5.48 12.76 11.10
C VAL A 104 5.59 13.41 12.47
N GLY A 105 6.79 13.40 13.04
CA GLY A 105 7.00 13.88 14.41
C GLY A 105 6.34 12.96 15.44
N ALA A 106 5.83 13.54 16.52
CA ALA A 106 5.36 12.77 17.68
C ALA A 106 3.96 12.17 17.53
N THR A 107 3.02 12.89 16.92
CA THR A 107 1.59 12.50 16.91
C THR A 107 0.90 12.64 15.56
N ALA A 108 1.50 13.36 14.62
CA ALA A 108 0.85 13.68 13.35
C ALA A 108 0.94 12.48 12.41
N VAL A 109 -0.19 12.12 11.79
CA VAL A 109 -0.22 11.05 10.78
C VAL A 109 -0.97 11.56 9.56
N VAL A 110 -0.34 11.43 8.39
CA VAL A 110 -0.97 11.72 7.09
C VAL A 110 -1.04 10.47 6.25
N GLU A 111 -2.08 10.32 5.42
CA GLU A 111 -2.23 9.19 4.50
C GLU A 111 -2.16 9.69 3.06
N ILE A 112 -1.28 9.08 2.27
CA ILE A 112 -1.04 9.46 0.87
C ILE A 112 -2.29 9.13 0.05
N THR A 113 -2.77 10.11 -0.69
CA THR A 113 -3.94 9.99 -1.59
C THR A 113 -3.55 9.95 -3.07
N GLY A 114 -2.25 10.03 -3.36
CA GLY A 114 -1.68 9.89 -4.70
C GLY A 114 -0.72 11.02 -5.07
N LEU A 115 -0.21 10.96 -6.30
CA LEU A 115 0.73 11.94 -6.84
C LEU A 115 0.05 13.29 -7.11
N ARG A 116 0.82 14.36 -6.90
CA ARG A 116 0.41 15.70 -7.34
C ARG A 116 0.47 15.74 -8.86
N ASN A 117 -0.53 16.39 -9.46
CA ASN A 117 -0.50 16.70 -10.88
C ASN A 117 0.20 18.04 -11.08
N PRO A 118 1.37 18.08 -11.75
CA PRO A 118 2.00 19.33 -12.17
C PRO A 118 1.02 20.15 -13.00
N CYS A 119 1.07 21.47 -12.87
CA CYS A 119 0.14 22.36 -13.57
C CYS A 119 0.84 23.61 -14.08
N ILE A 120 0.15 24.35 -14.95
CA ILE A 120 0.66 25.58 -15.58
C ILE A 120 1.13 26.65 -14.57
N GLN A 121 0.73 26.59 -13.30
CA GLN A 121 1.23 27.52 -12.29
C GLN A 121 2.72 27.33 -12.00
N ILE A 122 3.25 26.10 -12.16
CA ILE A 122 4.69 25.81 -12.05
C ILE A 122 5.45 26.55 -13.15
N ASP A 123 4.95 26.50 -14.38
CA ASP A 123 5.60 27.19 -15.51
C ASP A 123 5.48 28.74 -15.42
N LYS A 124 4.41 29.24 -14.78
CA LYS A 124 4.26 30.66 -14.44
C LYS A 124 5.22 31.12 -13.35
N PHE A 125 5.63 30.22 -12.46
CA PHE A 125 6.61 30.50 -11.42
C PHE A 125 8.02 30.59 -12.03
N GLN A 126 8.40 29.61 -12.84
CA GLN A 126 9.62 29.66 -13.63
C GLN A 126 9.40 28.96 -14.98
N LYS A 127 9.67 29.67 -16.08
CA LYS A 127 9.47 29.15 -17.44
C LYS A 127 10.31 27.90 -17.68
N GLY A 128 9.70 26.85 -18.22
CA GLY A 128 10.31 25.55 -18.49
C GLY A 128 10.22 24.55 -17.33
N LEU A 129 9.88 25.02 -16.13
CA LEU A 129 9.91 24.19 -14.91
C LEU A 129 8.83 23.11 -14.93
N LEU A 130 7.68 23.35 -15.56
CA LEU A 130 6.64 22.34 -15.66
C LEU A 130 7.15 21.10 -16.43
N ALA A 131 7.86 21.32 -17.53
CA ALA A 131 8.44 20.22 -18.32
C ALA A 131 9.47 19.43 -17.49
N ALA A 132 10.32 20.12 -16.72
CA ALA A 132 11.32 19.48 -15.86
C ALA A 132 10.71 18.64 -14.71
N THR A 133 9.45 18.90 -14.32
CA THR A 133 8.73 18.08 -13.32
C THR A 133 7.96 16.90 -13.92
N LEU A 134 8.08 16.67 -15.22
CA LEU A 134 7.49 15.56 -15.96
C LEU A 134 8.62 14.72 -16.56
N ASP A 135 8.50 13.41 -16.45
CA ASP A 135 9.45 12.47 -17.05
C ASP A 135 8.70 11.29 -17.67
N GLN A 136 9.42 10.35 -18.27
CA GLN A 136 8.87 9.07 -18.74
C GLN A 136 9.68 7.90 -18.18
N ASP A 137 9.01 6.81 -17.82
CA ASP A 137 9.69 5.56 -17.48
C ASP A 137 10.25 4.86 -18.73
N ALA A 138 10.93 3.71 -18.54
CA ALA A 138 11.53 2.94 -19.63
C ALA A 138 10.49 2.44 -20.65
N GLU A 139 9.23 2.37 -20.25
CA GLU A 139 8.07 1.96 -21.04
C GLU A 139 7.33 3.15 -21.67
N GLY A 140 7.77 4.39 -21.43
CA GLY A 140 7.21 5.62 -22.00
C GLY A 140 6.02 6.21 -21.21
N ASN A 141 5.70 5.69 -20.02
CA ASN A 141 4.61 6.20 -19.20
C ASN A 141 5.01 7.49 -18.47
N PRO A 142 4.09 8.45 -18.31
CA PRO A 142 4.41 9.75 -17.71
C PRO A 142 4.66 9.67 -16.20
N ILE A 143 5.87 9.99 -15.76
CA ILE A 143 6.25 10.18 -14.35
C ILE A 143 5.98 11.62 -13.94
N ARG A 144 5.28 11.81 -12.81
CA ARG A 144 4.96 13.13 -12.25
C ARG A 144 5.81 13.37 -11.01
N LYS A 145 6.78 14.28 -11.11
CA LYS A 145 7.78 14.48 -10.05
C LYS A 145 7.37 15.47 -8.96
N ALA A 146 6.26 16.20 -9.13
CA ALA A 146 5.86 17.33 -8.26
C ALA A 146 5.31 16.95 -6.86
N GLY A 147 5.68 15.79 -6.32
CA GLY A 147 5.35 15.34 -4.96
C GLY A 147 4.01 14.61 -4.80
N VAL A 148 3.56 14.47 -3.56
CA VAL A 148 2.35 13.71 -3.18
C VAL A 148 1.30 14.57 -2.48
N MET A 149 0.06 14.09 -2.54
CA MET A 149 -1.10 14.63 -1.83
C MET A 149 -1.43 13.69 -0.67
N SER A 150 -1.98 14.24 0.41
CA SER A 150 -2.37 13.44 1.56
C SER A 150 -3.53 14.06 2.34
N ILE A 151 -4.14 13.23 3.20
CA ILE A 151 -5.14 13.62 4.19
C ILE A 151 -4.60 13.42 5.61
N VAL A 152 -5.07 14.21 6.56
CA VAL A 152 -4.65 14.10 7.97
C VAL A 152 -5.49 13.05 8.67
N ILE A 153 -4.85 11.97 9.11
CA ILE A 153 -5.45 10.87 9.87
C ILE A 153 -5.42 11.14 11.37
N SER A 154 -4.29 11.63 11.87
CA SER A 154 -4.07 12.02 13.27
C SER A 154 -3.51 13.44 13.33
N GLU A 155 -4.02 14.23 14.27
CA GLU A 155 -3.57 15.59 14.48
C GLU A 155 -2.19 15.66 15.15
N GLY A 156 -1.47 16.76 14.91
CA GLY A 156 -0.17 16.97 15.53
C GLY A 156 0.56 18.18 14.96
N ASP A 157 1.57 18.61 15.70
CA ASP A 157 2.49 19.64 15.24
C ASP A 157 3.64 18.99 14.48
N VAL A 158 3.98 19.58 13.33
CA VAL A 158 5.10 19.16 12.49
C VAL A 158 6.09 20.31 12.38
N ARG A 159 7.36 20.01 12.59
CA ARG A 159 8.48 20.96 12.62
C ARG A 159 9.63 20.47 11.75
N PRO A 160 10.49 21.38 11.25
CA PRO A 160 11.77 20.99 10.67
C PRO A 160 12.57 20.12 11.65
N GLY A 161 13.18 19.06 11.13
CA GLY A 161 13.91 18.05 11.90
C GLY A 161 13.06 16.86 12.37
N ASP A 162 11.73 16.94 12.30
CA ASP A 162 10.88 15.82 12.69
C ASP A 162 11.14 14.59 11.84
N ARG A 163 11.24 13.42 12.51
CA ARG A 163 11.40 12.13 11.85
C ARG A 163 10.12 11.77 11.09
N ILE A 164 10.29 11.13 9.94
CA ILE A 164 9.19 10.56 9.15
C ILE A 164 9.31 9.03 9.17
N VAL A 165 8.21 8.34 9.45
CA VAL A 165 8.13 6.87 9.42
C VAL A 165 6.91 6.45 8.61
N PRO A 166 7.07 5.77 7.46
CA PRO A 166 5.93 5.35 6.65
C PRO A 166 5.39 3.96 7.06
N GLU A 167 4.11 3.69 6.80
CA GLU A 167 3.36 2.48 7.19
C GLU A 167 2.42 2.02 6.04
N MET A 168 2.50 0.76 5.60
CA MET A 168 1.69 0.13 4.52
C MET A 168 0.61 -0.81 5.11
N PRO A 169 -0.33 -1.36 4.30
CA PRO A 169 -1.46 -2.20 4.77
C PRO A 169 -1.26 -3.71 5.03
N ALA A 170 -0.44 -4.48 4.28
CA ALA A 170 -0.42 -5.96 4.40
C ALA A 170 0.68 -6.53 5.34
N MET A 171 1.93 -6.05 5.23
CA MET A 171 3.01 -6.31 6.21
C MET A 171 2.76 -5.57 7.54
N ARG A 172 1.83 -4.60 7.51
CA ARG A 172 1.36 -3.79 8.63
C ARG A 172 1.14 -4.58 9.90
N GLU A 173 0.37 -5.65 9.78
CA GLU A 173 -0.20 -6.30 10.94
C GLU A 173 0.87 -7.14 11.64
N ILE A 174 1.79 -7.74 10.87
CA ILE A 174 2.90 -8.53 11.43
C ILE A 174 3.93 -7.58 12.08
N VAL A 175 4.35 -6.52 11.40
CA VAL A 175 5.31 -5.53 11.95
C VAL A 175 4.75 -4.83 13.17
N LYS A 176 3.46 -4.47 13.14
CA LYS A 176 2.76 -3.90 14.29
C LYS A 176 2.67 -4.89 15.46
N ALA A 177 2.45 -6.18 15.18
CA ALA A 177 2.39 -7.20 16.21
C ALA A 177 3.76 -7.55 16.78
N ARG A 178 4.84 -7.43 15.99
CA ARG A 178 6.20 -7.83 16.33
C ARG A 178 7.24 -6.77 15.95
N PRO A 179 7.17 -5.57 16.54
CA PRO A 179 8.13 -4.49 16.23
C PRO A 179 9.57 -4.85 16.64
N ASP A 180 9.74 -5.86 17.49
CA ASP A 180 11.01 -6.40 17.99
C ASP A 180 11.65 -7.44 17.07
N ALA A 181 10.96 -7.88 16.00
CA ALA A 181 11.48 -8.90 15.10
C ALA A 181 12.37 -8.31 14.00
N HIS A 182 13.43 -9.05 13.66
CA HIS A 182 14.19 -8.81 12.44
C HIS A 182 13.47 -9.44 11.24
N TYR A 183 13.44 -8.74 10.12
CA TYR A 183 12.64 -9.14 8.95
C TYR A 183 13.51 -9.39 7.72
N ILE A 184 13.26 -10.51 7.05
CA ILE A 184 13.75 -10.79 5.70
C ILE A 184 12.53 -10.97 4.80
N TYR A 185 12.38 -10.06 3.83
CA TYR A 185 11.31 -10.10 2.85
C TYR A 185 11.82 -10.67 1.55
N VAL A 186 11.14 -11.67 1.01
CA VAL A 186 11.50 -12.29 -0.27
C VAL A 186 10.34 -12.22 -1.25
N ALA A 187 10.60 -11.68 -2.43
CA ALA A 187 9.70 -11.69 -3.57
C ALA A 187 10.27 -12.58 -4.69
N ASP A 188 9.54 -13.62 -5.09
CA ASP A 188 9.88 -14.45 -6.27
C ASP A 188 9.37 -13.79 -7.56
N ASP A 189 9.81 -12.56 -7.79
CA ASP A 189 9.48 -11.75 -8.95
C ASP A 189 9.96 -12.36 -10.28
N ALA A 190 10.97 -13.24 -10.26
CA ALA A 190 11.40 -13.99 -11.44
C ALA A 190 10.35 -15.00 -11.93
N PHE A 191 9.45 -15.44 -11.04
CA PHE A 191 8.44 -16.46 -11.31
C PHE A 191 7.00 -15.96 -11.04
N PHE A 192 6.85 -14.66 -10.76
CA PHE A 192 5.56 -14.01 -10.62
C PHE A 192 4.91 -13.79 -12.00
N PRO A 193 3.57 -13.89 -12.12
CA PRO A 193 2.60 -14.27 -11.10
C PRO A 193 2.36 -15.78 -11.01
N TYR A 194 2.39 -16.32 -9.79
CA TYR A 194 2.12 -17.75 -9.52
C TYR A 194 0.76 -18.24 -10.03
N GLY A 195 -0.22 -17.36 -10.19
CA GLY A 195 -1.53 -17.72 -10.75
C GLY A 195 -1.49 -18.31 -12.17
N HIS A 196 -0.40 -18.06 -12.92
CA HIS A 196 -0.22 -18.54 -14.29
C HIS A 196 0.51 -19.88 -14.41
N HIS A 197 1.01 -20.42 -13.29
CA HIS A 197 1.83 -21.63 -13.28
C HIS A 197 1.06 -22.84 -12.77
N SER A 198 1.51 -24.04 -13.16
CA SER A 198 0.95 -25.29 -12.64
C SER A 198 1.35 -25.50 -11.17
N GLU A 199 0.66 -26.42 -10.50
CA GLU A 199 0.96 -26.77 -9.11
C GLU A 199 2.38 -27.31 -8.95
N ASP A 200 2.74 -28.30 -9.77
CA ASP A 200 4.07 -28.92 -9.74
C ASP A 200 5.17 -27.90 -10.00
N GLN A 201 4.95 -26.96 -10.93
CA GLN A 201 5.89 -25.89 -11.22
C GLN A 201 6.12 -25.00 -10.00
N ILE A 202 5.07 -24.62 -9.28
CA ILE A 202 5.18 -23.79 -8.07
C ILE A 202 5.87 -24.57 -6.94
N VAL A 203 5.53 -25.84 -6.73
CA VAL A 203 6.16 -26.66 -5.69
C VAL A 203 7.65 -26.85 -5.96
N VAL A 204 8.03 -27.21 -7.19
CA VAL A 204 9.43 -27.40 -7.62
C VAL A 204 10.23 -26.10 -7.52
N ARG A 205 9.61 -24.94 -7.75
CA ARG A 205 10.28 -23.64 -7.62
C ARG A 205 10.44 -23.21 -6.15
N VAL A 206 9.35 -23.23 -5.39
CA VAL A 206 9.27 -22.55 -4.09
C VAL A 206 9.87 -23.38 -2.96
N VAL A 207 9.68 -24.70 -2.94
CA VAL A 207 10.17 -25.55 -1.83
C VAL A 207 11.70 -25.53 -1.71
N PRO A 208 12.48 -25.61 -2.82
CA PRO A 208 13.93 -25.44 -2.76
C PRO A 208 14.34 -24.01 -2.39
N LEU A 209 13.72 -22.98 -3.00
CA LEU A 209 13.99 -21.57 -2.70
C LEU A 209 13.86 -21.27 -1.20
N ILE A 210 12.78 -21.70 -0.57
CA ILE A 210 12.57 -21.53 0.87
C ILE A 210 13.62 -22.32 1.68
N GLY A 211 14.05 -23.49 1.21
CA GLY A 211 15.12 -24.26 1.83
C GLY A 211 16.46 -23.53 1.87
N GLU A 212 16.84 -22.90 0.75
CA GLU A 212 18.05 -22.09 0.64
C GLU A 212 18.00 -20.88 1.57
N LEU A 213 16.85 -20.21 1.67
CA LEU A 213 16.64 -19.08 2.57
C LEU A 213 16.70 -19.49 4.05
N ILE A 214 16.11 -20.64 4.40
CA ILE A 214 16.21 -21.18 5.76
C ILE A 214 17.66 -21.49 6.10
N ALA A 215 18.41 -22.13 5.20
CA ALA A 215 19.82 -22.46 5.42
C ALA A 215 20.69 -21.21 5.57
N THR A 216 20.39 -20.16 4.81
CA THR A 216 21.17 -18.92 4.78
C THR A 216 20.90 -18.05 6.01
N HIS A 217 19.64 -17.86 6.37
CA HIS A 217 19.24 -16.86 7.36
C HIS A 217 18.80 -17.44 8.71
N SER A 218 18.60 -18.75 8.82
CA SER A 218 18.18 -19.44 10.06
C SER A 218 17.00 -18.75 10.79
N PRO A 219 15.86 -18.50 10.11
CA PRO A 219 14.75 -17.75 10.70
C PRO A 219 14.05 -18.52 11.81
N ASP A 220 13.56 -17.80 12.82
CA ASP A 220 12.73 -18.38 13.91
C ASP A 220 11.35 -18.81 13.42
N LEU A 221 10.83 -18.18 12.36
CA LEU A 221 9.54 -18.47 11.75
C LEU A 221 9.52 -18.01 10.29
N VAL A 222 8.84 -18.78 9.43
CA VAL A 222 8.64 -18.42 8.02
C VAL A 222 7.16 -18.14 7.74
N VAL A 223 6.86 -17.01 7.10
CA VAL A 223 5.51 -16.66 6.63
C VAL A 223 5.44 -16.80 5.11
N ILE A 224 4.59 -17.70 4.63
CA ILE A 224 4.23 -17.78 3.21
C ILE A 224 3.04 -16.85 2.96
N ALA A 225 3.33 -15.60 2.64
CA ALA A 225 2.33 -14.54 2.50
C ALA A 225 1.42 -14.70 1.27
N CYS A 226 1.90 -15.31 0.19
CA CYS A 226 1.10 -15.50 -1.02
C CYS A 226 0.04 -16.60 -0.82
N ASN A 227 -1.25 -16.27 -0.96
CA ASN A 227 -2.35 -17.24 -0.87
C ASN A 227 -2.18 -18.41 -1.85
N THR A 228 -1.84 -18.13 -3.12
CA THR A 228 -1.59 -19.18 -4.10
C THR A 228 -0.47 -20.11 -3.67
N ALA A 229 0.68 -19.57 -3.23
CA ALA A 229 1.80 -20.40 -2.77
C ALA A 229 1.40 -21.20 -1.52
N SER A 230 0.86 -20.53 -0.50
CA SER A 230 0.49 -21.11 0.79
C SER A 230 -0.41 -22.34 0.63
N THR A 231 -1.41 -22.27 -0.24
CA THR A 231 -2.33 -23.40 -0.49
C THR A 231 -1.70 -24.61 -1.18
N LEU A 232 -0.49 -24.48 -1.76
CA LEU A 232 0.19 -25.52 -2.54
C LEU A 232 1.44 -26.08 -1.84
N VAL A 233 2.26 -25.20 -1.28
CA VAL A 233 3.61 -25.58 -0.83
C VAL A 233 3.67 -25.92 0.65
N MET A 234 2.67 -25.53 1.45
CA MET A 234 2.74 -25.62 2.91
C MET A 234 2.88 -27.04 3.45
N SER A 235 2.22 -28.04 2.85
CA SER A 235 2.39 -29.45 3.23
C SER A 235 3.82 -29.92 2.99
N HIS A 236 4.33 -29.68 1.78
CA HIS A 236 5.69 -30.01 1.36
C HIS A 236 6.76 -29.33 2.23
N LEU A 237 6.56 -28.04 2.55
CA LEU A 237 7.48 -27.29 3.42
C LEU A 237 7.52 -27.86 4.84
N ARG A 238 6.36 -28.17 5.44
CA ARG A 238 6.27 -28.71 6.81
C ARG A 238 6.79 -30.15 6.93
N GLU A 239 6.69 -30.93 5.85
CA GLU A 239 7.28 -32.26 5.80
C GLU A 239 8.81 -32.19 5.77
N ARG A 240 9.36 -31.26 4.99
CA ARG A 240 10.80 -31.17 4.71
C ARG A 240 11.59 -30.36 5.75
N TYR A 241 11.01 -29.32 6.33
CA TYR A 241 11.72 -28.40 7.22
C TYR A 241 11.05 -28.28 8.60
N LYS A 242 11.87 -28.07 9.64
CA LYS A 242 11.41 -28.03 11.04
C LYS A 242 11.03 -26.65 11.55
N VAL A 243 11.43 -25.58 10.84
CA VAL A 243 11.05 -24.20 11.20
C VAL A 243 9.52 -24.06 11.24
N PRO A 244 8.95 -23.31 12.19
CA PRO A 244 7.52 -22.99 12.18
C PRO A 244 7.13 -22.25 10.90
N PHE A 245 6.03 -22.70 10.27
CA PHE A 245 5.46 -22.05 9.08
C PHE A 245 4.06 -21.51 9.35
N VAL A 246 3.85 -20.25 8.98
CA VAL A 246 2.53 -19.61 8.88
C VAL A 246 2.22 -19.39 7.41
N GLY A 247 1.12 -19.97 6.95
CA GLY A 247 0.57 -19.71 5.62
C GLY A 247 -0.64 -18.81 5.70
N THR A 248 -0.97 -18.16 4.59
CA THR A 248 -2.25 -17.47 4.43
C THR A 248 -3.30 -18.39 3.84
N VAL A 249 -4.56 -18.17 4.22
CA VAL A 249 -5.71 -18.87 3.64
C VAL A 249 -6.87 -17.89 3.49
N PRO A 250 -7.80 -18.12 2.54
CA PRO A 250 -9.02 -17.34 2.47
C PRO A 250 -9.76 -17.32 3.82
N ALA A 251 -10.07 -16.12 4.31
CA ALA A 251 -10.75 -15.90 5.60
C ALA A 251 -12.26 -16.23 5.54
N ILE A 252 -12.61 -17.43 5.08
CA ILE A 252 -14.00 -17.88 4.86
C ILE A 252 -14.77 -17.97 6.19
N LYS A 253 -14.17 -18.57 7.22
CA LYS A 253 -14.80 -18.73 8.54
C LYS A 253 -15.31 -17.40 9.15
N PRO A 254 -14.46 -16.36 9.32
CA PRO A 254 -14.93 -15.09 9.87
C PRO A 254 -15.91 -14.38 8.92
N ALA A 255 -15.72 -14.47 7.60
CA ALA A 255 -16.66 -13.89 6.64
C ALA A 255 -18.07 -14.47 6.76
N CYS A 256 -18.17 -15.80 6.86
CA CYS A 256 -19.44 -16.50 6.99
C CYS A 256 -20.11 -16.25 8.35
N ALA A 257 -19.32 -16.14 9.41
CA ALA A 257 -19.83 -15.79 10.74
C ALA A 257 -20.43 -14.38 10.77
N ASN A 258 -19.78 -13.41 10.12
CA ASN A 258 -20.16 -12.00 10.15
C ASN A 258 -21.22 -11.61 9.11
N SER A 259 -21.35 -12.38 8.02
CA SER A 259 -22.34 -12.13 6.97
C SER A 259 -23.77 -12.22 7.50
N LYS A 260 -24.59 -11.22 7.16
CA LYS A 260 -26.01 -11.10 7.48
C LYS A 260 -26.87 -11.78 6.43
N THR A 261 -26.53 -11.63 5.15
CA THR A 261 -27.26 -12.27 4.03
C THR A 261 -26.84 -13.70 3.79
N LYS A 262 -25.75 -14.15 4.46
CA LYS A 262 -25.13 -15.46 4.27
C LYS A 262 -24.67 -15.68 2.81
N ARG A 263 -24.39 -14.59 2.10
CA ARG A 263 -23.81 -14.61 0.75
C ARG A 263 -22.45 -13.95 0.78
N VAL A 264 -21.42 -14.77 0.57
CA VAL A 264 -20.02 -14.39 0.70
C VAL A 264 -19.32 -14.67 -0.62
N SER A 265 -18.56 -13.71 -1.12
CA SER A 265 -17.66 -13.93 -2.26
C SER A 265 -16.22 -14.09 -1.78
N VAL A 266 -15.47 -15.02 -2.35
CA VAL A 266 -14.03 -15.18 -2.15
C VAL A 266 -13.35 -14.75 -3.44
N LEU A 267 -12.74 -13.58 -3.41
CA LEU A 267 -12.00 -13.00 -4.53
C LEU A 267 -10.53 -13.41 -4.42
N GLY A 268 -10.08 -14.30 -5.30
CA GLY A 268 -8.71 -14.82 -5.33
C GLY A 268 -8.14 -14.80 -6.74
N THR A 269 -6.95 -15.34 -6.93
CA THR A 269 -6.45 -15.61 -8.29
C THR A 269 -7.23 -16.77 -8.91
N LYS A 270 -7.26 -16.86 -10.25
CA LYS A 270 -7.81 -18.04 -10.97
C LYS A 270 -7.26 -19.37 -10.42
N GLY A 271 -5.97 -19.39 -10.07
CA GLY A 271 -5.32 -20.52 -9.42
C GLY A 271 -5.97 -20.84 -8.07
N THR A 272 -5.96 -19.88 -7.14
CA THR A 272 -6.45 -20.04 -5.76
C THR A 272 -7.88 -20.56 -5.68
N VAL A 273 -8.79 -20.01 -6.50
CA VAL A 273 -10.21 -20.36 -6.40
C VAL A 273 -10.56 -21.71 -7.03
N LYS A 274 -9.74 -22.22 -7.96
CA LYS A 274 -9.97 -23.53 -8.58
C LYS A 274 -9.46 -24.70 -7.72
N ARG A 275 -8.74 -24.44 -6.61
CA ARG A 275 -8.09 -25.49 -5.82
C ARG A 275 -9.05 -26.24 -4.91
N GLU A 276 -8.77 -27.53 -4.77
CA GLU A 276 -9.42 -28.42 -3.80
C GLU A 276 -9.24 -27.92 -2.37
N TYR A 277 -8.09 -27.33 -2.04
CA TYR A 277 -7.85 -26.73 -0.72
C TYR A 277 -8.89 -25.66 -0.37
N THR A 278 -9.16 -24.73 -1.29
CA THR A 278 -10.16 -23.67 -1.09
C THR A 278 -11.57 -24.25 -0.99
N GLN A 279 -11.90 -25.24 -1.81
CA GLN A 279 -13.17 -25.97 -1.72
C GLN A 279 -13.34 -26.67 -0.36
N GLY A 280 -12.26 -27.28 0.15
CA GLY A 280 -12.23 -27.87 1.50
C GLY A 280 -12.54 -26.85 2.59
N LEU A 281 -11.92 -25.68 2.55
CA LEU A 281 -12.23 -24.61 3.50
C LEU A 281 -13.70 -24.18 3.46
N ILE A 282 -14.31 -24.15 2.28
CA ILE A 282 -15.75 -23.84 2.15
C ILE A 282 -16.57 -24.95 2.82
N ARG A 283 -16.28 -26.22 2.54
CA ARG A 283 -17.01 -27.34 3.15
C ARG A 283 -16.90 -27.32 4.68
N ASP A 284 -15.73 -27.01 5.22
CA ASP A 284 -15.47 -27.07 6.65
C ASP A 284 -15.97 -25.82 7.40
N PHE A 285 -16.00 -24.65 6.75
CA PHE A 285 -16.17 -23.37 7.43
C PHE A 285 -17.26 -22.45 6.89
N ALA A 286 -17.98 -22.81 5.82
CA ALA A 286 -19.02 -21.93 5.27
C ALA A 286 -20.25 -21.78 6.20
N GLN A 287 -20.50 -22.73 7.10
CA GLN A 287 -21.55 -22.65 8.14
C GLN A 287 -22.92 -22.18 7.61
N GLY A 288 -23.34 -22.71 6.47
CA GLY A 288 -24.62 -22.37 5.83
C GLY A 288 -24.59 -21.11 4.95
N CYS A 289 -23.43 -20.49 4.75
CA CYS A 289 -23.27 -19.45 3.74
C CYS A 289 -23.20 -20.03 2.33
N GLU A 290 -23.81 -19.32 1.39
CA GLU A 290 -23.59 -19.51 -0.04
C GLU A 290 -22.30 -18.77 -0.42
N VAL A 291 -21.24 -19.55 -0.65
CA VAL A 291 -19.91 -19.00 -0.98
C VAL A 291 -19.69 -19.02 -2.48
N THR A 292 -19.43 -17.84 -3.06
CA THR A 292 -19.09 -17.68 -4.47
C THR A 292 -17.59 -17.53 -4.64
N LEU A 293 -17.00 -18.34 -5.51
CA LEU A 293 -15.58 -18.29 -5.83
C LEU A 293 -15.34 -17.42 -7.07
N VAL A 294 -14.60 -16.33 -6.92
CA VAL A 294 -14.29 -15.38 -8.00
C VAL A 294 -12.80 -15.36 -8.27
N GLY A 295 -12.41 -15.91 -9.42
CA GLY A 295 -11.03 -15.99 -9.85
C GLY A 295 -10.66 -14.83 -10.76
N SER A 296 -9.93 -13.86 -10.22
CA SER A 296 -9.35 -12.79 -11.00
C SER A 296 -8.07 -13.25 -11.71
N GLY A 297 -7.92 -12.82 -12.97
CA GLY A 297 -6.69 -13.02 -13.74
C GLY A 297 -5.70 -11.89 -13.56
N GLU A 298 -6.20 -10.65 -13.59
CA GLU A 298 -5.34 -9.47 -13.76
C GLU A 298 -5.26 -8.58 -12.51
N LEU A 299 -6.16 -8.73 -11.53
CA LEU A 299 -6.25 -7.79 -10.40
C LEU A 299 -4.96 -7.69 -9.58
N ALA A 300 -4.17 -8.77 -9.50
CA ALA A 300 -2.86 -8.74 -8.85
C ALA A 300 -1.87 -7.87 -9.64
N SER A 301 -1.81 -8.05 -10.96
CA SER A 301 -0.99 -7.23 -11.88
C SER A 301 -1.43 -5.76 -11.86
N LEU A 302 -2.75 -5.51 -11.87
CA LEU A 302 -3.32 -4.16 -11.77
C LEU A 302 -2.98 -3.50 -10.43
N ALA A 303 -2.95 -4.27 -9.33
CA ALA A 303 -2.52 -3.75 -8.04
C ALA A 303 -1.03 -3.40 -8.03
N GLU A 304 -0.15 -4.20 -8.64
CA GLU A 304 1.28 -3.86 -8.76
C GLU A 304 1.52 -2.66 -9.67
N ALA A 305 0.79 -2.56 -10.77
CA ALA A 305 0.84 -1.41 -11.67
C ALA A 305 0.44 -0.13 -10.91
N ALA A 306 -0.69 -0.16 -10.20
CA ALA A 306 -1.13 0.97 -9.37
C ALA A 306 -0.11 1.30 -8.28
N LEU A 307 0.51 0.30 -7.67
CA LEU A 307 1.55 0.46 -6.65
C LEU A 307 2.80 1.15 -7.20
N SER A 308 3.14 0.83 -8.44
CA SER A 308 4.28 1.39 -9.18
C SER A 308 3.96 2.75 -9.81
N GLY A 309 2.80 3.32 -9.53
CA GLY A 309 2.38 4.63 -10.05
C GLY A 309 1.84 4.61 -11.49
N ILE A 310 1.71 3.42 -12.10
CA ILE A 310 1.10 3.25 -13.42
C ILE A 310 -0.40 3.54 -13.31
N GLU A 311 -0.94 4.29 -14.26
CA GLU A 311 -2.36 4.60 -14.29
C GLU A 311 -3.17 3.33 -14.62
N VAL A 312 -4.08 2.96 -13.73
CA VAL A 312 -4.92 1.76 -13.85
C VAL A 312 -6.37 2.18 -14.01
N SER A 313 -7.10 1.56 -14.95
CA SER A 313 -8.49 1.89 -15.20
C SER A 313 -9.41 1.38 -14.08
N ASP A 314 -10.32 2.23 -13.60
CA ASP A 314 -11.43 1.79 -12.72
C ASP A 314 -12.31 0.75 -13.44
N LEU A 315 -12.40 0.80 -14.77
CA LEU A 315 -13.19 -0.17 -15.56
C LEU A 315 -12.56 -1.56 -15.53
N GLU A 316 -11.23 -1.65 -15.63
CA GLU A 316 -10.51 -2.92 -15.57
C GLU A 316 -10.62 -3.57 -14.19
N ILE A 317 -10.45 -2.77 -13.13
CA ILE A 317 -10.66 -3.25 -11.75
C ILE A 317 -12.11 -3.71 -11.57
N SER A 318 -13.07 -2.90 -12.01
CA SER A 318 -14.50 -3.21 -11.90
C SER A 318 -14.85 -4.52 -12.61
N ALA A 319 -14.29 -4.76 -13.81
CA ALA A 319 -14.50 -6.00 -14.54
C ALA A 319 -14.00 -7.23 -13.77
N GLU A 320 -12.85 -7.14 -13.11
CA GLU A 320 -12.28 -8.26 -12.33
C GLU A 320 -13.09 -8.56 -11.06
N VAL A 321 -13.77 -7.57 -10.47
CA VAL A 321 -14.52 -7.75 -9.21
C VAL A 321 -16.03 -7.84 -9.38
N ALA A 322 -16.57 -7.47 -10.55
CA ALA A 322 -18.01 -7.53 -10.85
C ALA A 322 -18.66 -8.87 -10.49
N PRO A 323 -18.03 -10.04 -10.73
CA PRO A 323 -18.63 -11.33 -10.37
C PRO A 323 -18.78 -11.55 -8.85
N CYS A 324 -18.15 -10.73 -8.00
CA CYS A 324 -18.32 -10.81 -6.54
C CYS A 324 -19.69 -10.30 -6.08
N PHE A 325 -20.36 -9.49 -6.89
CA PHE A 325 -21.57 -8.77 -6.50
C PHE A 325 -22.82 -9.47 -7.04
N LEU A 326 -23.22 -10.54 -6.36
CA LEU A 326 -24.41 -11.31 -6.69
C LEU A 326 -25.62 -10.84 -5.87
N GLY A 327 -26.82 -11.03 -6.44
CA GLY A 327 -28.10 -10.69 -5.82
C GLY A 327 -28.72 -9.39 -6.32
N LYS A 328 -30.02 -9.41 -6.63
CA LYS A 328 -30.77 -8.21 -7.07
C LYS A 328 -31.42 -7.49 -5.88
N GLU A 329 -32.10 -8.26 -5.03
CA GLU A 329 -32.78 -7.77 -3.82
C GLU A 329 -31.82 -7.64 -2.64
N PRO A 330 -32.00 -6.64 -1.74
CA PRO A 330 -31.10 -6.40 -0.61
C PRO A 330 -30.82 -7.63 0.27
N SER A 331 -31.83 -8.44 0.57
CA SER A 331 -31.68 -9.66 1.39
C SER A 331 -30.91 -10.79 0.68
N ALA A 332 -30.76 -10.70 -0.64
CA ALA A 332 -30.06 -11.67 -1.46
C ALA A 332 -28.73 -11.14 -2.01
N ARG A 333 -28.29 -9.93 -1.59
CA ARG A 333 -27.01 -9.37 -2.01
C ARG A 333 -25.85 -10.03 -1.29
N THR A 334 -24.74 -10.19 -2.00
CA THR A 334 -23.45 -10.43 -1.36
C THR A 334 -23.16 -9.27 -0.44
N ASP A 335 -22.92 -9.53 0.83
CA ASP A 335 -22.63 -8.49 1.82
C ASP A 335 -21.19 -8.56 2.35
N THR A 336 -20.44 -9.60 1.99
CA THR A 336 -19.08 -9.85 2.46
C THR A 336 -18.21 -10.38 1.32
N VAL A 337 -17.01 -9.81 1.16
CA VAL A 337 -16.03 -10.24 0.17
C VAL A 337 -14.68 -10.52 0.84
N VAL A 338 -14.21 -11.76 0.75
CA VAL A 338 -12.90 -12.21 1.23
C VAL A 338 -11.83 -11.91 0.21
N LEU A 339 -10.77 -11.22 0.61
CA LEU A 339 -9.60 -10.96 -0.23
C LEU A 339 -8.59 -12.12 -0.09
N ALA A 340 -8.61 -13.03 -1.05
CA ALA A 340 -7.74 -14.21 -1.13
C ALA A 340 -6.48 -13.97 -1.99
N CYS A 341 -5.97 -12.73 -2.03
CA CYS A 341 -4.67 -12.38 -2.59
C CYS A 341 -4.08 -11.19 -1.82
N THR A 342 -2.77 -11.21 -1.57
CA THR A 342 -2.05 -10.16 -0.82
C THR A 342 -2.04 -8.82 -1.52
N HIS A 343 -2.24 -8.81 -2.84
CA HIS A 343 -2.24 -7.60 -3.64
C HIS A 343 -3.55 -6.83 -3.56
N TYR A 344 -4.68 -7.50 -3.33
CA TYR A 344 -6.00 -6.87 -3.45
C TYR A 344 -6.28 -5.80 -2.39
N PRO A 345 -5.81 -5.91 -1.13
CA PRO A 345 -5.92 -4.82 -0.16
C PRO A 345 -5.26 -3.51 -0.62
N LEU A 346 -4.29 -3.53 -1.53
CA LEU A 346 -3.68 -2.32 -2.10
C LEU A 346 -4.68 -1.49 -2.93
N LEU A 347 -5.75 -2.13 -3.40
CA LEU A 347 -6.82 -1.49 -4.16
C LEU A 347 -8.06 -1.20 -3.30
N MET A 348 -8.00 -1.37 -1.97
CA MET A 348 -9.17 -1.33 -1.08
C MET A 348 -10.08 -0.10 -1.29
N ASP A 349 -9.50 1.09 -1.43
CA ASP A 349 -10.26 2.32 -1.67
C ASP A 349 -11.03 2.28 -3.00
N ARG A 350 -10.40 1.72 -4.05
CA ARG A 350 -11.05 1.55 -5.36
C ARG A 350 -12.09 0.45 -5.29
N LEU A 351 -11.78 -0.69 -4.65
CA LEU A 351 -12.72 -1.79 -4.45
C LEU A 351 -13.99 -1.33 -3.72
N THR A 352 -13.83 -0.56 -2.65
CA THR A 352 -14.94 0.00 -1.87
C THR A 352 -15.77 0.98 -2.69
N ARG A 353 -15.13 1.86 -3.47
CA ARG A 353 -15.81 2.86 -4.30
C ARG A 353 -16.53 2.22 -5.51
N LEU A 354 -15.94 1.21 -6.12
CA LEU A 354 -16.47 0.54 -7.31
C LEU A 354 -17.53 -0.52 -6.97
N ALA A 355 -17.65 -0.90 -5.69
CA ALA A 355 -18.70 -1.79 -5.25
C ALA A 355 -20.09 -1.18 -5.53
N PRO A 356 -21.00 -1.90 -6.21
CA PRO A 356 -22.35 -1.40 -6.51
C PRO A 356 -23.22 -1.22 -5.26
N TRP A 357 -22.83 -1.79 -4.12
CA TRP A 357 -23.44 -1.59 -2.81
C TRP A 357 -22.40 -1.86 -1.71
N PRO A 358 -22.66 -1.41 -0.45
CA PRO A 358 -21.76 -1.66 0.66
C PRO A 358 -21.56 -3.16 0.91
N VAL A 359 -20.29 -3.56 1.03
CA VAL A 359 -19.87 -4.91 1.44
C VAL A 359 -18.78 -4.80 2.50
N ASP A 360 -18.68 -5.81 3.35
CA ASP A 360 -17.56 -5.97 4.27
C ASP A 360 -16.40 -6.66 3.55
N TRP A 361 -15.24 -6.00 3.48
CA TRP A 361 -14.05 -6.53 2.83
C TRP A 361 -13.13 -7.17 3.87
N ILE A 362 -12.93 -8.49 3.78
CA ILE A 362 -12.14 -9.25 4.75
C ILE A 362 -10.72 -9.44 4.25
N ASP A 363 -9.78 -8.74 4.89
CA ASP A 363 -8.33 -8.94 4.75
C ASP A 363 -7.84 -10.01 5.75
N PRO A 364 -7.15 -11.08 5.31
CA PRO A 364 -6.59 -12.09 6.21
C PRO A 364 -5.38 -11.63 7.04
N ALA A 365 -4.73 -10.50 6.72
CA ALA A 365 -3.50 -10.03 7.36
C ALA A 365 -3.53 -9.99 8.91
N PRO A 366 -4.59 -9.49 9.57
CA PRO A 366 -4.66 -9.46 11.04
C PRO A 366 -4.67 -10.86 11.68
N ALA A 367 -5.24 -11.86 11.00
CA ALA A 367 -5.26 -13.24 11.50
C ALA A 367 -3.87 -13.87 11.42
N ILE A 368 -3.13 -13.58 10.34
CA ILE A 368 -1.75 -14.04 10.13
C ILE A 368 -0.84 -13.44 11.21
N ALA A 369 -0.95 -12.13 11.47
CA ALA A 369 -0.16 -11.44 12.48
C ALA A 369 -0.35 -12.03 13.89
N ARG A 370 -1.60 -12.29 14.29
CA ARG A 370 -1.89 -12.97 15.56
C ARG A 370 -1.23 -14.33 15.62
N ARG A 371 -1.31 -15.12 14.54
CA ARG A 371 -0.69 -16.45 14.51
C ARG A 371 0.84 -16.39 14.61
N VAL A 372 1.46 -15.38 14.01
CA VAL A 372 2.91 -15.14 14.12
C VAL A 372 3.28 -14.81 15.58
N ALA A 373 2.55 -13.90 16.22
CA ALA A 373 2.76 -13.56 17.62
C ALA A 373 2.58 -14.77 18.56
N ASP A 374 1.52 -15.57 18.34
CA ASP A 374 1.27 -16.77 19.14
C ASP A 374 2.40 -17.80 19.06
N LEU A 375 3.03 -17.95 17.89
CA LEU A 375 4.09 -18.93 17.68
C LEU A 375 5.46 -18.49 18.20
N LEU A 376 5.74 -17.19 18.14
CA LEU A 376 7.02 -16.65 18.59
C LEU A 376 7.00 -16.19 20.06
N GLY A 377 5.82 -16.11 20.69
CA GLY A 377 5.68 -15.68 22.08
C GLY A 377 5.72 -14.17 22.27
N PRO A 378 5.84 -13.70 23.53
CA PRO A 378 5.81 -12.27 23.86
C PRO A 378 7.00 -11.50 23.25
N PRO A 379 6.80 -10.22 22.84
CA PRO A 379 7.85 -9.39 22.27
C PRO A 379 9.05 -9.19 23.21
N GLY A 380 10.25 -9.22 22.65
CA GLY A 380 11.51 -8.94 23.35
C GLY A 380 11.77 -7.45 23.53
N GLY A 381 10.92 -6.72 24.25
CA GLY A 381 11.18 -5.40 24.86
C GLY A 381 11.53 -4.19 23.94
N GLU A 382 12.57 -4.29 23.12
CA GLU A 382 13.06 -3.23 22.23
C GLU A 382 12.63 -3.48 20.78
N THR A 383 12.21 -2.41 20.10
CA THR A 383 11.90 -2.43 18.66
C THR A 383 13.19 -2.59 17.86
N ASP A 384 13.21 -3.52 16.90
CA ASP A 384 14.32 -3.64 15.96
C ASP A 384 14.22 -2.51 14.91
N TYR A 385 15.20 -1.61 14.94
CA TYR A 385 15.31 -0.50 13.98
C TYR A 385 16.32 -0.79 12.87
N ALA A 386 16.89 -2.00 12.80
CA ALA A 386 17.94 -2.34 11.83
C ALA A 386 17.46 -2.35 10.37
N GLY A 387 16.14 -2.37 10.14
CA GLY A 387 15.57 -2.51 8.81
C GLY A 387 15.31 -3.97 8.42
N ALA A 388 14.54 -4.19 7.36
CA ALA A 388 14.46 -5.52 6.73
C ALA A 388 15.47 -5.67 5.61
N GLU A 389 15.97 -6.89 5.45
CA GLU A 389 16.59 -7.32 4.21
C GLU A 389 15.50 -7.62 3.17
N MET A 390 15.71 -7.19 1.92
CA MET A 390 14.78 -7.45 0.81
C MET A 390 15.48 -8.19 -0.30
N ILE A 391 14.93 -9.34 -0.67
CA ILE A 391 15.50 -10.23 -1.68
C ILE A 391 14.50 -10.37 -2.82
N PHE A 392 14.93 -9.98 -4.03
CA PHE A 392 14.19 -10.18 -5.28
C PHE A 392 14.92 -11.25 -6.09
N THR A 393 14.24 -12.36 -6.34
CA THR A 393 14.84 -13.52 -7.02
C THR A 393 15.30 -13.24 -8.44
N SER A 394 14.76 -12.22 -9.12
CA SER A 394 15.18 -11.84 -10.48
C SER A 394 16.53 -11.15 -10.51
N GLY A 395 17.00 -10.64 -9.38
CA GLY A 395 18.19 -9.79 -9.27
C GLY A 395 18.06 -8.43 -9.96
N ARG A 396 16.85 -8.06 -10.45
CA ARG A 396 16.62 -6.77 -11.11
C ARG A 396 16.37 -5.67 -10.09
N PRO A 397 16.80 -4.41 -10.36
CA PRO A 397 16.36 -3.26 -9.58
C PRO A 397 14.83 -3.17 -9.61
N HIS A 398 14.19 -3.27 -8.46
CA HIS A 398 12.73 -3.31 -8.39
C HIS A 398 12.21 -2.06 -7.67
N GLY A 399 11.30 -1.30 -8.30
CA GLY A 399 10.68 -0.12 -7.68
C GLY A 399 9.98 -0.46 -6.36
N LEU A 400 9.45 -1.69 -6.27
CA LEU A 400 8.89 -2.29 -5.05
C LEU A 400 9.87 -2.27 -3.87
N SER A 401 11.19 -2.39 -4.07
CA SER A 401 12.17 -2.32 -2.97
C SER A 401 12.11 -0.96 -2.26
N ARG A 402 12.19 0.15 -3.01
CA ARG A 402 12.03 1.52 -2.49
C ARG A 402 10.65 1.74 -1.91
N ALA A 403 9.64 1.21 -2.62
CA ALA A 403 8.27 1.19 -2.17
C ALA A 403 8.01 0.12 -1.11
N LEU A 404 9.00 -0.50 -0.45
CA LEU A 404 8.80 -1.42 0.67
C LEU A 404 9.66 -1.07 1.89
N VAL A 405 10.86 -0.52 1.67
CA VAL A 405 11.85 -0.10 2.70
C VAL A 405 11.25 0.66 3.88
N PRO A 406 10.41 1.67 3.65
CA PRO A 406 9.57 2.28 4.66
C PRO A 406 8.92 1.38 5.71
N PHE A 407 8.46 0.19 5.33
CA PHE A 407 7.58 -0.64 6.16
C PHE A 407 8.30 -1.56 7.11
N PHE A 408 9.62 -1.57 7.03
CA PHE A 408 10.48 -2.38 7.87
C PHE A 408 11.45 -1.54 8.69
N GLY A 409 11.26 -0.22 8.79
CA GLY A 409 12.18 0.66 9.54
C GLY A 409 13.51 0.99 8.84
N GLY A 410 13.82 0.30 7.73
CA GLY A 410 14.74 0.69 6.64
C GLY A 410 16.25 0.43 6.78
N ARG A 411 16.74 -0.56 6.00
CA ARG A 411 17.93 -0.52 5.12
C ARG A 411 17.60 -1.27 3.81
N VAL A 412 18.29 -0.96 2.70
CA VAL A 412 18.35 -1.78 1.47
C VAL A 412 19.77 -2.34 1.39
N PRO A 413 20.00 -3.62 1.05
CA PRO A 413 21.34 -4.08 0.70
C PRO A 413 21.88 -3.27 -0.48
N ALA A 414 23.18 -2.96 -0.43
CA ALA A 414 23.88 -2.13 -1.41
C ALA A 414 23.85 -2.69 -2.84
#